data_AF-A0A7R9ZV25-F1
#
_entry.id   AF-A0A7R9ZV25-F1
#
_cell.length_a   1.000
_cell.length_b   1.000
_cell.length_c   1.000
_cell.angle_alpha   90.00
_cell.angle_beta   90.00
_cell.angle_gamma   90.00
#
_symmetry.space_group_name_H-M   'P 1'
#
loop_
_entity.id
_entity.type
_entity.pdbx_description
1 polymer ?
#
loop_
_entity_poly.entity_id
_entity_poly.type
_entity_poly.pdbx_seq_one_letter_code
_entity_poly.pdbx_strand_id
1 'polypeptide(L)'
;SAEGSSGEEYPKVAQWNFREMPLETFDSIEDFEVHSPEEWMAIVGKSGGRMQACVTHYRSGKYTFVPCWVHEYDAKANKYHVELGDGSTKRVRRLALRFNMEDAQNFAQRLEACHARKAWCELQESLVAYIDSQDDALVTPFAREHKEFFIRQCLEGSHLEDPSAHTATIRELIAAVEANYVQAMKFCVVKHEQIQ
;
A
#
# COMPACT_ATOMS: atom_id res chain seq x y z
N SER A 1 -25.46 19.49 -33.51
CA SER A 1 -24.01 19.66 -33.46
C SER A 1 -23.62 19.88 -32.01
N ALA A 2 -23.29 18.78 -31.34
CA ALA A 2 -21.92 18.44 -30.88
C ALA A 2 -21.51 19.35 -29.69
N GLU A 3 -21.80 18.94 -28.46
CA GLU A 3 -20.96 18.09 -27.58
C GLU A 3 -19.67 18.79 -27.13
N GLY A 4 -19.53 18.88 -25.81
CA GLY A 4 -18.37 19.44 -25.12
C GLY A 4 -18.58 19.50 -23.61
N SER A 5 -19.10 18.43 -23.02
CA SER A 5 -19.11 18.25 -21.56
C SER A 5 -17.72 17.77 -21.16
N SER A 6 -16.86 18.68 -20.74
CA SER A 6 -15.62 18.34 -20.06
C SER A 6 -15.99 17.83 -18.66
N GLY A 7 -16.38 16.56 -18.60
CA GLY A 7 -16.47 15.83 -17.35
C GLY A 7 -15.07 15.69 -16.79
N GLU A 8 -14.70 16.54 -15.83
CA GLU A 8 -13.59 16.24 -14.94
C GLU A 8 -14.01 15.01 -14.13
N GLU A 9 -13.59 13.84 -14.62
CA GLU A 9 -13.62 12.57 -13.90
C GLU A 9 -12.94 12.81 -12.56
N TYR A 10 -13.70 12.73 -11.46
CA TYR A 10 -13.11 12.64 -10.13
C TYR A 10 -12.00 11.59 -10.19
N PRO A 11 -10.80 11.89 -9.65
CA PRO A 11 -9.73 10.93 -9.69
C PRO A 11 -10.23 9.68 -8.97
N LYS A 12 -10.43 8.60 -9.74
CA LYS A 12 -10.60 7.26 -9.19
C LYS A 12 -9.51 7.14 -8.15
N VAL A 13 -9.90 6.98 -6.88
CA VAL A 13 -8.95 6.73 -5.78
C VAL A 13 -7.99 5.70 -6.33
N ALA A 14 -6.71 6.06 -6.45
CA ALA A 14 -5.72 5.21 -7.09
C ALA A 14 -5.86 3.83 -6.44
N GLN A 15 -6.40 2.87 -7.19
CA GLN A 15 -6.69 1.56 -6.66
C GLN A 15 -5.33 0.89 -6.54
N TRP A 16 -4.77 0.97 -5.34
CA TRP A 16 -3.47 0.40 -5.04
C TRP A 16 -3.59 -1.12 -5.20
N ASN A 17 -3.05 -1.65 -6.30
CA ASN A 17 -2.97 -3.08 -6.51
C ASN A 17 -1.83 -3.64 -5.64
N PHE A 18 -2.15 -4.01 -4.40
CA PHE A 18 -1.16 -4.48 -3.44
C PHE A 18 -0.52 -5.80 -3.85
N ARG A 19 -1.19 -6.59 -4.71
CA ARG A 19 -0.65 -7.86 -5.23
C ARG A 19 0.59 -7.65 -6.09
N GLU A 20 0.59 -6.60 -6.92
CA GLU A 20 1.69 -6.26 -7.83
C GLU A 20 2.80 -5.45 -7.15
N MET A 21 2.56 -4.93 -5.94
CA MET A 21 3.58 -4.19 -5.22
C MET A 21 4.73 -5.08 -4.76
N PRO A 22 5.99 -4.60 -4.89
CA PRO A 22 7.14 -5.31 -4.37
C PRO A 22 7.07 -5.42 -2.83
N LEU A 23 7.59 -6.53 -2.28
CA LEU A 23 7.50 -6.81 -0.84
C LEU A 23 8.22 -5.73 0.00
N GLU A 24 9.25 -5.11 -0.57
CA GLU A 24 10.03 -4.05 0.05
C GLU A 24 9.22 -2.77 0.32
N THR A 25 8.06 -2.59 -0.31
CA THR A 25 7.12 -1.50 0.02
C THR A 25 6.52 -1.66 1.42
N PHE A 26 6.47 -2.89 1.94
CA PHE A 26 5.87 -3.22 3.25
C PHE A 26 6.91 -3.37 4.36
N ASP A 27 8.16 -3.04 4.05
CA ASP A 27 9.28 -3.10 4.98
C ASP A 27 9.22 -1.93 5.97
N SER A 28 9.50 -2.24 7.25
CA SER A 28 9.58 -1.23 8.31
C SER A 28 11.00 -1.18 8.80
N ILE A 29 11.78 -0.27 8.22
CA ILE A 29 13.19 -0.11 8.56
C ILE A 29 13.33 0.28 10.03
N GLU A 30 12.45 1.13 10.54
CA GLU A 30 12.50 1.64 11.93
C GLU A 30 12.33 0.54 12.99
N ASP A 31 11.57 -0.52 12.69
CA ASP A 31 11.28 -1.60 13.65
C ASP A 31 12.40 -2.64 13.74
N PHE A 32 13.15 -2.85 12.65
CA PHE A 32 14.04 -4.00 12.50
C PHE A 32 15.49 -3.64 12.18
N GLU A 33 15.74 -2.49 11.58
CA GLU A 33 17.08 -2.11 11.15
C GLU A 33 17.90 -1.59 12.33
N VAL A 34 19.02 -2.28 12.59
CA VAL A 34 19.94 -1.92 13.69
C VAL A 34 21.08 -1.03 13.25
N HIS A 35 21.33 -0.96 11.94
CA HIS A 35 22.44 -0.21 11.36
C HIS A 35 22.01 0.54 10.10
N SER A 36 22.54 1.76 9.95
CA SER A 36 22.39 2.47 8.68
C SER A 36 23.12 1.74 7.55
N PRO A 37 22.80 2.01 6.28
CA PRO A 37 23.54 1.45 5.16
C PRO A 37 25.05 1.73 5.24
N GLU A 38 25.45 2.92 5.67
CA GLU A 38 26.85 3.31 5.84
C GLU A 38 27.56 2.51 6.94
N GLU A 39 26.87 2.26 8.05
CA GLU A 39 27.37 1.42 9.14
C GLU A 39 27.55 -0.02 8.69
N TRP A 40 26.59 -0.57 7.94
CA TRP A 40 26.74 -1.89 7.33
C TRP A 40 27.95 -1.96 6.39
N MET A 41 28.16 -0.94 5.55
CA MET A 41 29.33 -0.88 4.67
C MET A 41 30.65 -0.80 5.45
N ALA A 42 30.68 -0.07 6.58
CA ALA A 42 31.84 -0.02 7.45
C ALA A 42 32.15 -1.37 8.12
N ILE A 43 31.13 -2.15 8.48
CA ILE A 43 31.28 -3.52 9.00
C ILE A 43 31.80 -4.45 7.91
N VAL A 44 31.23 -4.38 6.71
CA VAL A 44 31.64 -5.15 5.53
C VAL A 44 33.12 -4.92 5.20
N GLY A 45 33.58 -3.66 5.22
CA GLY A 45 34.97 -3.30 4.96
C GLY A 45 35.99 -3.94 5.91
N LYS A 46 35.58 -4.35 7.12
CA LYS A 46 36.42 -5.04 8.11
C LYS A 46 36.50 -6.56 7.89
N SER A 47 35.72 -7.12 6.96
CA SER A 47 35.51 -8.57 6.82
C SER A 47 36.63 -9.31 6.07
N GLY A 48 37.70 -8.61 5.64
CA GLY A 48 38.92 -9.24 5.12
C GLY A 48 38.72 -10.14 3.89
N GLY A 49 37.84 -9.75 2.97
CA GLY A 49 37.60 -10.48 1.71
C GLY A 49 36.69 -11.72 1.81
N ARG A 50 36.17 -12.04 3.00
CA ARG A 50 35.15 -13.10 3.16
C ARG A 50 33.79 -12.60 2.69
N MET A 51 32.94 -13.49 2.19
CA MET A 51 31.53 -13.17 1.89
C MET A 51 30.84 -12.64 3.15
N GLN A 52 30.21 -11.47 3.06
CA GLN A 52 29.70 -10.74 4.23
C GLN A 52 28.19 -10.86 4.41
N ALA A 53 27.48 -11.41 3.43
CA ALA A 53 26.03 -11.48 3.45
C ALA A 53 25.51 -12.68 2.65
N CYS A 54 24.21 -12.94 2.79
CA CYS A 54 23.46 -13.78 1.87
C CYS A 54 22.40 -12.95 1.15
N VAL A 55 22.27 -13.15 -0.16
CA VAL A 55 21.27 -12.48 -1.00
C VAL A 55 20.25 -13.48 -1.53
N THR A 56 18.99 -13.04 -1.64
CA THR A 56 17.92 -13.82 -2.28
C THR A 56 18.23 -14.05 -3.76
N HIS A 57 18.21 -15.32 -4.18
CA HIS A 57 18.49 -15.73 -5.54
C HIS A 57 17.51 -16.82 -5.99
N TYR A 58 16.92 -16.65 -7.17
CA TYR A 58 16.01 -17.63 -7.75
C TYR A 58 16.79 -18.75 -8.44
N ARG A 59 16.67 -19.98 -7.94
CA ARG A 59 17.33 -21.16 -8.50
C ARG A 59 16.41 -22.37 -8.45
N SER A 60 16.27 -23.08 -9.57
CA SER A 60 15.49 -24.32 -9.67
C SER A 60 14.04 -24.18 -9.17
N GLY A 61 13.35 -23.11 -9.57
CA GLY A 61 11.93 -22.93 -9.23
C GLY A 61 11.66 -22.23 -7.89
N LYS A 62 12.69 -21.98 -7.08
CA LYS A 62 12.54 -21.41 -5.72
C LYS A 62 13.53 -20.30 -5.43
N TYR A 63 13.13 -19.39 -4.55
CA TYR A 63 14.04 -18.38 -3.98
C TYR A 63 14.83 -19.00 -2.83
N THR A 64 16.15 -18.83 -2.86
CA THR A 64 17.06 -19.27 -1.80
C THR A 64 18.06 -18.17 -1.48
N PHE A 65 18.48 -18.07 -0.23
CA PHE A 65 19.57 -17.21 0.17
C PHE A 65 20.91 -17.86 -0.19
N VAL A 66 21.74 -17.12 -0.93
CA VAL A 66 23.08 -17.57 -1.34
C VAL A 66 24.14 -16.60 -0.83
N PRO A 67 25.31 -17.08 -0.38
CA PRO A 67 26.41 -16.23 0.06
C PRO A 67 26.88 -15.27 -1.04
N CYS A 68 27.23 -14.04 -0.66
CA CYS A 68 27.68 -13.00 -1.57
C CYS A 68 28.65 -12.01 -0.90
N TRP A 69 29.42 -11.31 -1.72
CA TRP A 69 30.16 -10.12 -1.33
C TRP A 69 29.30 -8.88 -1.51
N VAL A 70 29.40 -7.94 -0.58
CA VAL A 70 28.74 -6.63 -0.67
C VAL A 70 29.80 -5.59 -0.97
N HIS A 71 29.66 -4.86 -2.08
CA HIS A 71 30.69 -3.93 -2.56
C HIS A 71 30.39 -2.49 -2.17
N GLU A 72 29.17 -2.05 -2.44
CA GLU A 72 28.75 -0.66 -2.24
C GLU A 72 27.25 -0.57 -1.98
N TYR A 73 26.85 0.56 -1.41
CA TYR A 73 25.45 0.98 -1.29
C TYR A 73 25.24 2.24 -2.12
N ASP A 74 24.28 2.19 -3.04
CA ASP A 74 23.83 3.31 -3.84
C ASP A 74 22.64 3.98 -3.14
N ALA A 75 22.91 5.09 -2.45
CA ALA A 75 21.89 5.86 -1.75
C ALA A 75 20.84 6.48 -2.68
N LYS A 76 21.16 6.77 -3.94
CA LYS A 76 20.20 7.33 -4.90
C LYS A 76 19.22 6.27 -5.37
N ALA A 77 19.71 5.07 -5.66
CA ALA A 77 18.88 3.95 -6.07
C ALA A 77 18.25 3.17 -4.89
N ASN A 78 18.71 3.43 -3.66
CA ASN A 78 18.43 2.68 -2.45
C ASN A 78 18.67 1.16 -2.65
N LYS A 79 19.86 0.81 -3.15
CA LYS A 79 20.25 -0.57 -3.48
C LYS A 79 21.70 -0.87 -3.09
N TYR A 80 21.93 -2.11 -2.67
CA TYR A 80 23.25 -2.68 -2.49
C TYR A 80 23.72 -3.34 -3.78
N HIS A 81 24.99 -3.15 -4.10
CA HIS A 81 25.67 -3.88 -5.16
C HIS A 81 26.37 -5.09 -4.56
N VAL A 82 26.00 -6.28 -5.01
CA VAL A 82 26.51 -7.55 -4.50
C VAL A 82 27.08 -8.41 -5.61
N GLU A 83 28.05 -9.25 -5.27
CA GLU A 83 28.68 -10.23 -6.15
C GLU A 83 28.51 -11.63 -5.57
N LEU A 84 28.10 -12.57 -6.40
CA LEU A 84 27.87 -13.97 -6.05
C LEU A 84 29.16 -14.79 -6.23
N GLY A 85 29.18 -16.01 -5.66
CA GLY A 85 30.32 -16.93 -5.76
C GLY A 85 30.73 -17.32 -7.19
N ASP A 86 29.86 -17.13 -8.18
CA ASP A 86 30.12 -17.37 -9.60
C ASP A 86 30.61 -16.12 -10.36
N GLY A 87 30.85 -15.01 -9.66
CA GLY A 87 31.26 -13.73 -10.22
C GLY A 87 30.11 -12.89 -10.79
N SER A 88 28.87 -13.38 -10.76
CA SER A 88 27.72 -12.59 -11.21
C SER A 88 27.37 -11.49 -10.21
N THR A 89 27.00 -10.31 -10.71
CA THR A 89 26.65 -9.16 -9.87
C THR A 89 25.15 -8.84 -9.91
N LYS A 90 24.64 -8.28 -8.81
CA LYS A 90 23.24 -7.87 -8.68
C LYS A 90 23.12 -6.56 -7.91
N ARG A 91 22.05 -5.82 -8.19
CA ARG A 91 21.62 -4.67 -7.39
C ARG A 91 20.33 -5.00 -6.67
N VAL A 92 20.39 -5.06 -5.34
CA VAL A 92 19.28 -5.55 -4.50
C VAL A 92 18.89 -4.54 -3.46
N ARG A 93 17.62 -4.53 -3.07
CA ARG A 93 17.12 -3.74 -1.94
C ARG A 93 17.48 -4.44 -0.62
N ARG A 94 17.31 -3.73 0.49
CA ARG A 94 17.68 -4.22 1.83
C ARG A 94 17.03 -5.55 2.20
N LEU A 95 15.72 -5.71 1.97
CA LEU A 95 14.98 -6.92 2.34
C LEU A 95 15.47 -8.20 1.62
N ALA A 96 16.13 -8.06 0.46
CA ALA A 96 16.70 -9.17 -0.27
C ALA A 96 18.12 -9.56 0.20
N LEU A 97 18.69 -8.84 1.15
CA LEU A 97 20.06 -8.99 1.63
C LEU A 97 20.08 -9.14 3.15
N ARG A 98 20.64 -10.25 3.65
CA ARG A 98 20.89 -10.46 5.07
C ARG A 98 22.40 -10.44 5.33
N PHE A 99 22.87 -9.52 6.17
CA PHE A 99 24.28 -9.50 6.56
C PHE A 99 24.61 -10.64 7.51
N ASN A 100 25.83 -11.19 7.45
CA ASN A 100 26.23 -12.29 8.33
C ASN A 100 26.35 -11.87 9.80
N MET A 101 26.56 -10.57 10.05
CA MET A 101 26.61 -9.97 11.38
C MET A 101 25.21 -9.56 11.90
N GLU A 102 24.19 -9.63 11.05
CA GLU A 102 22.81 -9.38 11.45
C GLU A 102 22.24 -10.61 12.18
N ASP A 103 21.42 -10.38 13.21
CA ASP A 103 20.71 -11.48 13.86
C ASP A 103 19.74 -12.15 12.86
N ALA A 104 19.93 -13.45 12.67
CA ALA A 104 19.14 -14.23 11.73
C ALA A 104 17.66 -14.30 12.13
N GLN A 105 17.36 -14.28 13.43
CA GLN A 105 15.99 -14.30 13.92
C GLN A 105 15.29 -12.96 13.66
N ASN A 106 15.94 -11.84 13.98
CA ASN A 106 15.44 -10.50 13.67
C ASN A 106 15.15 -10.32 12.17
N PHE A 107 16.07 -10.75 11.29
CA PHE A 107 15.84 -10.67 9.84
C PHE A 107 14.68 -11.55 9.37
N ALA A 108 14.52 -12.76 9.93
CA ALA A 108 13.39 -13.63 9.62
C ALA A 108 12.06 -12.99 10.06
N GLN A 109 12.02 -12.37 11.25
CA GLN A 109 10.85 -11.65 11.73
C GLN A 109 10.51 -10.43 10.86
N ARG A 110 11.53 -9.70 10.37
CA ARG A 110 11.34 -8.60 9.41
C ARG A 110 10.65 -9.08 8.14
N LEU A 111 11.13 -10.18 7.54
CA LEU A 111 10.52 -10.77 6.35
C LEU A 111 9.07 -11.19 6.60
N GLU A 112 8.83 -11.87 7.71
CA GLU A 112 7.47 -12.31 8.09
C GLU A 112 6.54 -11.10 8.29
N ALA A 113 7.01 -10.05 8.95
CA ALA A 113 6.24 -8.81 9.12
C ALA A 113 5.90 -8.15 7.77
N CYS A 114 6.82 -8.15 6.81
CA CYS A 114 6.53 -7.65 5.45
C CYS A 114 5.46 -8.48 4.76
N HIS A 115 5.56 -9.82 4.84
CA HIS A 115 4.58 -10.73 4.27
C HIS A 115 3.21 -10.58 4.92
N ALA A 116 3.15 -10.49 6.25
CA ALA A 116 1.92 -10.28 7.00
C ALA A 116 1.25 -8.94 6.65
N ARG A 117 2.03 -7.85 6.55
CA ARG A 117 1.51 -6.54 6.12
C ARG A 117 0.98 -6.57 4.69
N LYS A 118 1.71 -7.18 3.76
CA LYS A 118 1.25 -7.35 2.36
C LYS A 118 -0.05 -8.15 2.30
N ALA A 119 -0.11 -9.28 2.98
CA ALA A 119 -1.30 -10.13 3.04
C ALA A 119 -2.49 -9.39 3.67
N TRP A 120 -2.26 -8.57 4.70
CA TRP A 120 -3.28 -7.73 5.30
C TRP A 120 -3.84 -6.71 4.30
N CYS A 121 -2.98 -5.99 3.58
CA CYS A 121 -3.41 -5.03 2.56
C CYS A 121 -4.17 -5.71 1.40
N GLU A 122 -3.70 -6.86 0.92
CA GLU A 122 -4.38 -7.65 -0.10
C GLU A 122 -5.76 -8.14 0.36
N LEU A 123 -5.89 -8.54 1.63
CA LEU A 123 -7.16 -8.93 2.23
C LEU A 123 -8.10 -7.74 2.35
N GLN A 124 -7.61 -6.58 2.77
CA GLN A 124 -8.40 -5.35 2.84
C GLN A 124 -8.91 -4.94 1.45
N GLU A 125 -8.05 -4.97 0.42
CA GLU A 125 -8.45 -4.69 -0.96
C GLU A 125 -9.52 -5.67 -1.46
N SER A 126 -9.32 -6.97 -1.19
CA SER A 126 -10.29 -8.01 -1.55
C SER A 126 -11.63 -7.84 -0.83
N LEU A 127 -11.61 -7.41 0.43
CA LEU A 127 -12.81 -7.12 1.21
C LEU A 127 -13.57 -5.91 0.64
N VAL A 128 -12.86 -4.82 0.32
CA VAL A 128 -13.48 -3.63 -0.30
C VAL A 128 -14.12 -4.02 -1.63
N ALA A 129 -13.40 -4.74 -2.50
CA ALA A 129 -13.93 -5.22 -3.77
C ALA A 129 -15.16 -6.13 -3.59
N TYR A 130 -15.16 -6.99 -2.57
CA TYR A 130 -16.30 -7.83 -2.24
C TYR A 130 -17.51 -7.01 -1.77
N ILE A 131 -17.33 -6.01 -0.91
CA ILE A 131 -18.39 -5.10 -0.48
C ILE A 131 -18.96 -4.35 -1.67
N ASP A 132 -18.11 -3.80 -2.54
CA ASP A 132 -18.55 -3.02 -3.70
C ASP A 132 -19.33 -3.88 -4.70
N SER A 133 -19.00 -5.17 -4.81
CA SER A 133 -19.69 -6.13 -5.67
C SER A 133 -21.09 -6.54 -5.19
N GLN A 134 -21.47 -6.20 -3.96
CA GLN A 134 -22.82 -6.51 -3.45
C GLN A 134 -23.88 -5.73 -4.23
N ASP A 135 -25.06 -6.31 -4.39
CA ASP A 135 -26.18 -5.66 -5.08
C ASP A 135 -26.69 -4.46 -4.27
N ASP A 136 -26.84 -3.31 -4.92
CA ASP A 136 -27.41 -2.09 -4.33
C ASP A 136 -28.86 -2.32 -3.85
N ALA A 137 -29.57 -3.30 -4.43
CA ALA A 137 -30.92 -3.66 -3.99
C ALA A 137 -30.98 -4.26 -2.58
N LEU A 138 -29.85 -4.72 -2.04
CA LEU A 138 -29.75 -5.26 -0.67
C LEU A 138 -29.71 -4.16 0.40
N VAL A 139 -29.54 -2.89 0.00
CA VAL A 139 -29.42 -1.78 0.93
C VAL A 139 -30.54 -0.77 0.74
N THR A 140 -31.05 -0.22 1.83
CA THR A 140 -31.99 0.90 1.77
C THR A 140 -31.27 2.12 1.20
N PRO A 141 -31.82 2.80 0.19
CA PRO A 141 -31.21 4.02 -0.35
C PRO A 141 -31.17 5.16 0.67
N PHE A 142 -30.26 6.12 0.45
CA PHE A 142 -30.17 7.29 1.33
C PHE A 142 -31.43 8.16 1.23
N ALA A 143 -32.19 8.27 2.32
CA ALA A 143 -33.50 8.90 2.33
C ALA A 143 -33.43 10.36 1.87
N ARG A 144 -34.39 10.78 1.03
CA ARG A 144 -34.45 12.14 0.48
C ARG A 144 -34.55 13.21 1.57
N GLU A 145 -35.30 12.93 2.63
CA GLU A 145 -35.47 13.85 3.76
C GLU A 145 -34.12 14.20 4.42
N HIS A 146 -33.21 13.23 4.54
CA HIS A 146 -31.87 13.46 5.09
C HIS A 146 -31.01 14.30 4.14
N LYS A 147 -31.09 14.07 2.82
CA LYS A 147 -30.40 14.90 1.82
C LYS A 147 -30.85 16.36 1.92
N GLU A 148 -32.15 16.58 1.99
CA GLU A 148 -32.74 17.92 2.12
C GLU A 148 -32.35 18.59 3.45
N PHE A 149 -32.26 17.82 4.54
CA PHE A 149 -31.75 18.32 5.81
C PHE A 149 -30.29 18.79 5.72
N PHE A 150 -29.39 17.98 5.14
CA PHE A 150 -27.98 18.36 4.98
C PHE A 150 -27.83 19.62 4.11
N ILE A 151 -28.53 19.67 2.97
CA ILE A 151 -28.51 20.84 2.09
C ILE A 151 -28.98 22.09 2.83
N ARG A 152 -30.09 22.00 3.57
CA ARG A 152 -30.64 23.14 4.32
C ARG A 152 -29.66 23.63 5.40
N GLN A 153 -29.07 22.72 6.16
CA GLN A 153 -28.07 23.07 7.19
C GLN A 153 -26.81 23.70 6.60
N CYS A 154 -26.32 23.19 5.46
CA CYS A 154 -25.18 23.78 4.76
C CYS A 154 -25.46 25.21 4.30
N LEU A 155 -26.70 25.52 3.91
CA LEU A 155 -27.09 26.85 3.43
C LEU A 155 -27.39 27.83 4.58
N GLU A 156 -28.08 27.39 5.64
CA GLU A 156 -28.50 28.22 6.78
C GLU A 156 -27.33 28.82 7.59
N GLY A 157 -26.19 28.11 7.67
CA GLY A 157 -24.99 28.58 8.39
C GLY A 157 -23.96 29.31 7.52
N SER A 158 -24.24 29.48 6.22
CA SER A 158 -23.25 29.93 5.25
C SER A 158 -23.47 31.39 4.87
N HIS A 159 -22.47 32.25 5.08
CA HIS A 159 -22.45 33.62 4.57
C HIS A 159 -22.08 33.64 3.07
N LEU A 160 -22.76 32.83 2.27
CA LEU A 160 -22.51 32.76 0.83
C LEU A 160 -23.13 33.96 0.14
N GLU A 161 -22.29 34.81 -0.46
CA GLU A 161 -22.74 35.97 -1.25
C GLU A 161 -23.59 35.55 -2.47
N ASP A 162 -23.30 34.36 -3.04
CA ASP A 162 -24.10 33.75 -4.10
C ASP A 162 -24.32 32.23 -3.84
N PRO A 163 -25.47 31.85 -3.26
CA PRO A 163 -25.86 30.45 -3.04
C PRO A 163 -25.99 29.64 -4.34
N SER A 164 -26.27 30.29 -5.47
CA SER A 164 -26.46 29.60 -6.76
C SER A 164 -25.15 29.07 -7.32
N ALA A 165 -24.05 29.82 -7.12
CA ALA A 165 -22.70 29.43 -7.54
C ALA A 165 -22.20 28.13 -6.86
N HIS A 166 -22.70 27.81 -5.66
CA HIS A 166 -22.24 26.68 -4.85
C HIS A 166 -23.11 25.43 -5.00
N THR A 167 -24.21 25.54 -5.75
CA THR A 167 -25.21 24.46 -5.89
C THR A 167 -24.62 23.21 -6.55
N ALA A 168 -23.70 23.38 -7.51
CA ALA A 168 -23.01 22.26 -8.15
C ALA A 168 -22.16 21.48 -7.13
N THR A 169 -21.28 22.18 -6.40
CA THR A 169 -20.41 21.59 -5.38
C THR A 169 -21.21 20.90 -4.26
N ILE A 170 -22.32 21.50 -3.81
CA ILE A 170 -23.17 20.87 -2.79
C ILE A 170 -23.78 19.56 -3.32
N ARG A 171 -24.24 19.52 -4.58
CA ARG A 171 -24.77 18.28 -5.17
C ARG A 171 -23.71 17.19 -5.27
N GLU A 172 -22.51 17.55 -5.68
CA GLU A 172 -21.36 16.64 -5.75
C GLU A 172 -21.02 16.05 -4.38
N LEU A 173 -20.95 16.89 -3.35
CA LEU A 173 -20.70 16.45 -1.98
C LEU A 173 -21.83 15.53 -1.46
N ILE A 174 -23.09 15.84 -1.77
CA ILE A 174 -24.23 14.98 -1.40
C ILE A 174 -24.16 13.63 -2.13
N ALA A 175 -23.78 13.61 -3.41
CA ALA A 175 -23.59 12.36 -4.15
C ALA A 175 -22.46 11.51 -3.55
N ALA A 176 -21.36 12.13 -3.11
CA ALA A 176 -20.28 11.44 -2.41
C ALA A 176 -20.74 10.86 -1.06
N VAL A 177 -21.53 11.62 -0.27
CA VAL A 177 -22.12 11.13 0.98
C VAL A 177 -23.06 9.95 0.72
N GLU A 178 -23.88 10.01 -0.33
CA GLU A 178 -24.76 8.92 -0.72
C GLU A 178 -23.99 7.66 -1.12
N ALA A 179 -22.93 7.79 -1.92
CA ALA A 179 -22.07 6.66 -2.28
C ALA A 179 -21.44 6.01 -1.04
N ASN A 180 -20.91 6.83 -0.12
CA ASN A 180 -20.33 6.33 1.15
C ASN A 180 -21.38 5.63 2.02
N TYR A 181 -22.61 6.15 2.05
CA TYR A 181 -23.71 5.53 2.79
C TYR A 181 -24.06 4.15 2.22
N VAL A 182 -24.21 4.04 0.89
CA VAL A 182 -24.48 2.75 0.22
C VAL A 182 -23.38 1.74 0.54
N GLN A 183 -22.11 2.14 0.43
CA GLN A 183 -20.97 1.28 0.74
C GLN A 183 -20.98 0.82 2.22
N ALA A 184 -21.26 1.73 3.16
CA ALA A 184 -21.37 1.40 4.57
C ALA A 184 -22.53 0.43 4.87
N MET A 185 -23.66 0.59 4.18
CA MET A 185 -24.80 -0.32 4.31
C MET A 185 -24.47 -1.71 3.74
N LYS A 186 -23.77 -1.79 2.60
CA LYS A 186 -23.30 -3.07 2.03
C LYS A 186 -22.34 -3.77 2.99
N PHE A 187 -21.44 -3.02 3.63
CA PHE A 187 -20.57 -3.55 4.67
C PHE A 187 -21.37 -4.13 5.86
N CYS A 188 -22.44 -3.46 6.30
CA CYS A 188 -23.32 -3.99 7.34
C CYS A 188 -23.98 -5.32 6.94
N VAL A 189 -24.43 -5.44 5.69
CA VAL A 189 -25.02 -6.69 5.16
C VAL A 189 -23.98 -7.82 5.19
N VAL A 190 -22.81 -7.59 4.60
CA VAL A 190 -21.70 -8.56 4.59
C VAL A 190 -21.32 -9.00 6.01
N LYS A 191 -21.21 -8.04 6.94
CA LYS A 191 -20.88 -8.34 8.33
C LYS A 191 -21.95 -9.22 8.99
N HIS A 192 -23.23 -8.98 8.70
CA HIS A 192 -24.32 -9.77 9.25
C HIS A 192 -24.28 -11.22 8.76
N GLU A 193 -24.01 -11.43 7.47
CA GLU A 193 -23.88 -12.76 6.87
C GLU A 193 -22.72 -13.58 7.48
N GLN A 194 -21.62 -12.94 7.87
CA GLN A 194 -20.44 -13.62 8.43
C GLN A 194 -20.56 -13.98 9.91
N ILE A 195 -21.57 -13.44 10.62
CA ILE A 195 -21.79 -13.69 12.05
C ILE A 195 -22.81 -14.83 12.28
N GLN A 196 -23.57 -15.23 11.25
CA GLN A 196 -24.50 -16.36 11.30
C GLN A 196 -23.82 -17.68 10.93
#